data_AF-A0A7C1AM17-F1
#
_entry.id   AF-A0A7C1AM17-F1
#
_cell.length_a   1.000
_cell.length_b   1.000
_cell.length_c   1.000
_cell.angle_alpha   90.00
_cell.angle_beta   90.00
_cell.angle_gamma   90.00
#
_symmetry.space_group_name_H-M   'P 1'
#
loop_
_entity.id
_entity.type
_entity.pdbx_description
1 polymer ?
#
loop_
_entity_poly.entity_id
_entity_poly.type
_entity_poly.pdbx_seq_one_letter_code
_entity_poly.pdbx_strand_id
1 'polypeptide(L)'
;MLDLFSAKKNIQIVKLNIDSVNFKTDDLRNFRESILSNEQMYPNIEKWYKNKVIPGIKSGERVAYIGYYNEKPMISAVVKKGKKAKFCHLRIGEDFQKLNIGEMFFSLMALEVRHMAKEIHFTLPESLWISKKDFFNSFGFNNFIKAKNQYRSSEDELFCSTPFNQVWDIVLKKIPKLMYHYSLGGYTNDNSLVFSIKPVYIDKILSGEKSIEIRRKFSKKWLGEKVSLYSSSPDKALVGYAIIKNIIVDKPSTIWEKFNKNIGVNKQEFDRYTSDMDKIFAIFLDNVHAYQNIIPLSQISHLIKKDLTPPQSYYSLSKNKDWRDAISMATLLHANFSKQNIITI
;
A
#
# COMPACT_ATOMS: atom_id res chain seq x y z
N MET A 1 -28.50 8.26 14.20
CA MET A 1 -27.12 8.44 14.66
C MET A 1 -26.23 7.78 13.61
N LEU A 2 -25.78 8.55 12.61
CA LEU A 2 -24.99 8.03 11.49
C LEU A 2 -23.63 7.53 12.01
N ASP A 3 -23.23 6.37 11.51
CA ASP A 3 -22.06 5.61 11.88
C ASP A 3 -20.76 6.34 11.49
N LEU A 4 -20.35 7.29 12.35
CA LEU A 4 -19.12 8.09 12.21
C LEU A 4 -17.83 7.29 12.48
N PHE A 5 -17.92 5.99 12.79
CA PHE A 5 -16.77 5.11 13.05
C PHE A 5 -16.42 4.15 11.90
N SER A 6 -17.21 4.15 10.82
CA SER A 6 -17.08 3.17 9.72
C SER A 6 -16.25 3.66 8.52
N ALA A 7 -16.07 4.97 8.35
CA ALA A 7 -15.30 5.50 7.22
C ALA A 7 -13.78 5.32 7.44
N LYS A 8 -13.13 4.56 6.53
CA LYS A 8 -11.66 4.43 6.50
C LYS A 8 -11.01 5.80 6.44
N LYS A 9 -9.91 5.98 7.17
CA LYS A 9 -9.17 7.23 7.18
C LYS A 9 -8.36 7.34 5.90
N ASN A 10 -8.71 8.31 5.06
CA ASN A 10 -8.01 8.54 3.81
C ASN A 10 -6.74 9.36 4.08
N ILE A 11 -5.59 8.75 3.80
CA ILE A 11 -4.30 9.42 3.88
C ILE A 11 -3.70 9.43 2.49
N GLN A 12 -3.50 10.63 1.95
CA GLN A 12 -2.73 10.79 0.74
C GLN A 12 -1.25 10.82 1.11
N ILE A 13 -0.44 10.02 0.42
CA ILE A 13 1.00 9.95 0.64
C ILE A 13 1.68 10.38 -0.65
N VAL A 14 2.65 11.27 -0.50
CA VAL A 14 3.45 11.76 -1.61
C VAL A 14 4.90 11.44 -1.34
N LYS A 15 5.51 10.66 -2.23
CA LYS A 15 6.94 10.43 -2.26
C LYS A 15 7.61 11.55 -3.06
N LEU A 16 8.48 12.31 -2.41
CA LEU A 16 9.23 13.39 -3.06
C LEU A 16 10.39 12.79 -3.87
N ASN A 17 10.44 13.15 -5.15
CA ASN A 17 11.44 12.70 -6.11
C ASN A 17 12.30 13.89 -6.60
N ILE A 18 13.20 13.63 -7.55
CA ILE A 18 14.06 14.67 -8.14
C ILE A 18 13.25 15.80 -8.78
N ASP A 19 12.12 15.47 -9.43
CA ASP A 19 11.25 16.45 -10.08
C ASP A 19 10.57 17.36 -9.06
N SER A 20 10.14 16.81 -7.92
CA SER A 20 9.59 17.58 -6.80
C SER A 20 10.55 18.70 -6.38
N VAL A 21 11.85 18.40 -6.37
CA VAL A 21 12.92 19.34 -6.02
C VAL A 21 13.21 20.33 -7.16
N ASN A 22 13.32 19.84 -8.39
CA ASN A 22 13.66 20.68 -9.56
C ASN A 22 12.56 21.70 -9.85
N PHE A 23 11.29 21.28 -9.76
CA PHE A 23 10.13 22.14 -10.03
C PHE A 23 9.58 22.85 -8.79
N LYS A 24 10.17 22.63 -7.60
CA LYS A 24 9.76 23.28 -6.34
C LYS A 24 8.24 23.18 -6.10
N THR A 25 7.73 21.95 -6.20
CA THR A 25 6.30 21.64 -6.09
C THR A 25 5.72 22.07 -4.73
N ASP A 26 4.41 22.24 -4.65
CA ASP A 26 3.74 22.58 -3.38
C ASP A 26 3.94 21.47 -2.33
N ASP A 27 4.00 20.21 -2.75
CA ASP A 27 4.37 19.08 -1.89
C ASP A 27 5.75 19.26 -1.24
N LEU A 28 6.73 19.79 -1.98
CA LEU A 28 8.06 20.10 -1.43
C LEU A 28 8.01 21.27 -0.44
N ARG A 29 7.19 22.30 -0.72
CA ARG A 29 7.03 23.47 0.17
C ARG A 29 6.40 23.05 1.49
N ASN A 30 5.29 22.32 1.44
CA ASN A 30 4.60 21.77 2.60
C ASN A 30 5.53 20.86 3.42
N PHE A 31 6.32 20.03 2.74
CA PHE A 31 7.34 19.21 3.39
C PHE A 31 8.40 20.06 4.09
N ARG A 32 8.93 21.12 3.44
CA ARG A 32 9.90 22.03 4.07
C ARG A 32 9.32 22.67 5.33
N GLU A 33 8.12 23.22 5.26
CA GLU A 33 7.44 23.83 6.41
C GLU A 33 7.29 22.85 7.56
N SER A 34 6.85 21.61 7.28
CA SER A 34 6.76 20.57 8.30
C SER A 34 8.11 20.16 8.90
N ILE A 35 9.21 20.32 8.18
CA ILE A 35 10.56 20.06 8.72
C ILE A 35 10.97 21.21 9.64
N LEU A 36 10.81 22.45 9.17
CA LEU A 36 11.20 23.65 9.92
C LEU A 36 10.39 23.88 11.19
N SER A 37 9.17 23.35 11.28
CA SER A 37 8.39 23.38 12.52
C SER A 37 9.05 22.62 13.68
N ASN A 38 10.14 21.86 13.45
CA ASN A 38 10.87 21.15 14.50
C ASN A 38 12.14 21.88 14.96
N GLU A 39 12.34 23.15 14.57
CA GLU A 39 13.54 23.92 14.92
C GLU A 39 13.82 23.94 16.44
N GLN A 40 12.77 24.05 17.27
CA GLN A 40 12.90 23.98 18.73
C GLN A 40 13.49 22.64 19.20
N MET A 41 13.06 21.54 18.57
CA MET A 41 13.54 20.20 18.92
C MET A 41 14.90 19.93 18.28
N TYR A 42 15.18 20.42 17.07
CA TYR A 42 16.41 20.18 16.34
C TYR A 42 16.98 21.52 15.83
N PRO A 43 17.89 22.16 16.59
CA PRO A 43 18.46 23.43 16.20
C PRO A 43 19.21 23.33 14.86
N ASN A 44 19.07 24.37 14.03
CA ASN A 44 19.60 24.44 12.67
C ASN A 44 19.07 23.35 11.73
N ILE A 45 17.82 22.88 11.90
CA ILE A 45 17.25 21.85 11.04
C ILE A 45 17.14 22.33 9.59
N GLU A 46 17.03 23.64 9.35
CA GLU A 46 17.07 24.19 7.99
C GLU A 46 18.41 23.90 7.28
N LYS A 47 19.53 24.00 8.01
CA LYS A 47 20.86 23.70 7.45
C LYS A 47 20.94 22.22 7.06
N TRP A 48 20.38 21.32 7.87
CA TRP A 48 20.29 19.90 7.54
C TRP A 48 19.39 19.65 6.31
N TYR A 49 18.24 20.33 6.22
CA TYR A 49 17.35 20.25 5.07
C TYR A 49 18.07 20.66 3.77
N LYS A 50 18.69 21.85 3.75
CA LYS A 50 19.40 22.42 2.60
C LYS A 50 20.62 21.58 2.19
N ASN A 51 21.41 21.11 3.16
CA ASN A 51 22.71 20.50 2.87
C ASN A 51 22.70 18.97 2.80
N LYS A 52 21.66 18.31 3.31
CA LYS A 52 21.58 16.84 3.35
C LYS A 52 20.31 16.31 2.72
N VAL A 53 19.14 16.86 3.05
CA VAL A 53 17.87 16.31 2.55
C VAL A 53 17.71 16.59 1.07
N ILE A 54 17.78 17.85 0.64
CA ILE A 54 17.62 18.22 -0.77
C ILE A 54 18.66 17.56 -1.69
N PRO A 55 19.98 17.64 -1.41
CA PRO A 55 20.97 16.94 -2.22
C PRO A 55 20.77 15.42 -2.22
N GLY A 56 20.37 14.84 -1.08
CA GLY A 56 20.12 13.41 -0.96
C GLY A 56 18.90 12.93 -1.75
N ILE A 57 17.84 13.74 -1.87
CA ILE A 57 16.71 13.44 -2.75
C ILE A 57 17.18 13.47 -4.21
N LYS A 58 17.94 14.50 -4.60
CA LYS A 58 18.47 14.63 -5.97
C LYS A 58 19.38 13.47 -6.36
N SER A 59 20.23 12.99 -5.45
CA SER A 59 21.14 11.86 -5.71
C SER A 59 20.48 10.49 -5.55
N GLY A 60 19.24 10.42 -5.05
CA GLY A 60 18.56 9.17 -4.68
C GLY A 60 19.12 8.50 -3.41
N GLU A 61 20.06 9.14 -2.71
CA GLU A 61 20.56 8.69 -1.40
C GLU A 61 19.46 8.73 -0.33
N ARG A 62 18.52 9.68 -0.45
CA ARG A 62 17.41 9.88 0.47
C ARG A 62 16.09 9.86 -0.26
N VAL A 63 15.08 9.41 0.47
CA VAL A 63 13.68 9.49 0.07
C VAL A 63 12.94 10.24 1.15
N ALA A 64 12.10 11.19 0.74
CA ALA A 64 11.24 11.94 1.63
C ALA A 64 9.78 11.70 1.29
N TYR A 65 8.94 11.74 2.31
CA TYR A 65 7.49 11.60 2.19
C TYR A 65 6.80 12.77 2.88
N ILE A 66 5.71 13.25 2.28
CA ILE A 66 4.71 14.10 2.93
C ILE A 66 3.36 13.39 2.90
N GLY A 67 2.68 13.37 4.04
CA GLY A 67 1.37 12.76 4.21
C GLY A 67 0.31 13.81 4.51
N TYR A 68 -0.83 13.71 3.82
CA TYR A 68 -1.97 14.59 3.98
C TYR A 68 -3.16 13.83 4.56
N TYR A 69 -3.86 14.49 5.48
CA TYR A 69 -5.16 14.06 5.97
C TYR A 69 -6.14 15.21 5.76
N ASN A 70 -7.23 14.96 5.01
CA ASN A 70 -8.16 16.01 4.56
C ASN A 70 -7.41 17.23 3.99
N GLU A 71 -6.50 16.97 3.04
CA GLU A 71 -5.66 17.97 2.35
C GLU A 71 -4.67 18.76 3.24
N LYS A 72 -4.66 18.53 4.55
CA LYS A 72 -3.73 19.17 5.49
C LYS A 72 -2.43 18.36 5.61
N PRO A 73 -1.23 18.97 5.41
CA PRO A 73 0.05 18.27 5.52
C PRO A 73 0.38 17.97 6.98
N MET A 74 0.25 16.71 7.39
CA MET A 74 0.34 16.31 8.80
C MET A 74 1.48 15.35 9.12
N ILE A 75 2.05 14.71 8.10
CA ILE A 75 3.18 13.80 8.28
C ILE A 75 4.34 14.22 7.38
N SER A 76 5.56 14.22 7.92
CA SER A 76 6.78 14.28 7.13
C SER A 76 7.73 13.18 7.57
N ALA A 77 8.37 12.52 6.61
CA ALA A 77 9.33 11.47 6.88
C ALA A 77 10.53 11.54 5.92
N VAL A 78 11.71 11.16 6.40
CA VAL A 78 12.93 11.06 5.57
C VAL A 78 13.67 9.79 5.93
N VAL A 79 13.97 8.98 4.92
CA VAL A 79 14.84 7.82 5.03
C VAL A 79 16.08 8.01 4.17
N LYS A 80 17.25 7.63 4.70
CA LYS A 80 18.50 7.52 3.96
C LYS A 80 18.76 6.05 3.64
N LYS A 81 18.97 5.75 2.37
CA LYS A 81 19.25 4.41 1.84
C LYS A 81 20.70 4.01 2.11
N GLY A 82 20.93 2.70 2.17
CA GLY A 82 22.27 2.11 2.35
C GLY A 82 22.21 0.78 3.09
N LYS A 83 23.35 0.08 3.17
CA LYS A 83 23.48 -1.17 3.94
C LYS A 83 23.15 -0.97 5.42
N LYS A 84 23.51 0.20 5.97
CA LYS A 84 23.04 0.73 7.25
C LYS A 84 22.08 1.88 6.96
N ALA A 85 20.82 1.56 6.73
CA ALA A 85 19.80 2.55 6.44
C ALA A 85 19.53 3.44 7.67
N LYS A 86 19.27 4.72 7.46
CA LYS A 86 18.96 5.65 8.55
C LYS A 86 17.54 6.20 8.41
N PHE A 87 16.70 5.99 9.41
CA PHE A 87 15.41 6.69 9.52
C PHE A 87 15.71 8.06 10.12
N CYS A 88 15.76 9.07 9.25
CA CYS A 88 16.36 10.36 9.57
C CYS A 88 15.36 11.34 10.17
N HIS A 89 14.09 11.20 9.82
CA HIS A 89 13.02 12.07 10.28
C HIS A 89 11.69 11.34 10.20
N LEU A 90 10.86 11.50 11.21
CA LEU A 90 9.44 11.17 11.18
C LEU A 90 8.72 12.11 12.14
N ARG A 91 7.83 12.94 11.60
CA ARG A 91 6.94 13.80 12.38
C ARG A 91 5.51 13.49 12.02
N ILE A 92 4.65 13.45 13.03
CA ILE A 92 3.20 13.30 12.89
C ILE A 92 2.57 14.42 13.71
N GLY A 93 1.65 15.18 13.11
CA GLY A 93 0.88 16.22 13.80
C GLY A 93 0.17 15.66 15.04
N GLU A 94 0.07 16.45 16.10
CA GLU A 94 -0.36 16.01 17.44
C GLU A 94 -1.74 15.34 17.44
N ASP A 95 -2.70 15.91 16.71
CA ASP A 95 -4.06 15.38 16.54
C ASP A 95 -4.11 13.95 15.96
N PHE A 96 -3.02 13.51 15.34
CA PHE A 96 -2.93 12.27 14.56
C PHE A 96 -2.03 11.22 15.19
N GLN A 97 -1.35 11.50 16.31
CA GLN A 97 -0.43 10.56 16.95
C GLN A 97 -1.11 9.31 17.53
N LYS A 98 -2.42 9.38 17.84
CA LYS A 98 -3.20 8.25 18.38
C LYS A 98 -3.74 7.30 17.31
N LEU A 99 -3.59 7.66 16.04
CA LEU A 99 -3.97 6.83 14.91
C LEU A 99 -2.67 6.19 14.47
N ASN A 100 -2.49 4.87 14.45
CA ASN A 100 -1.20 4.19 14.16
C ASN A 100 -0.47 4.51 12.82
N ILE A 101 -0.68 5.68 12.21
CA ILE A 101 0.00 6.34 11.10
C ILE A 101 1.53 6.30 11.24
N GLY A 102 2.06 6.39 12.46
CA GLY A 102 3.49 6.23 12.69
C GLY A 102 3.98 4.86 12.25
N GLU A 103 3.23 3.80 12.55
CA GLU A 103 3.59 2.44 12.13
C GLU A 103 3.54 2.29 10.61
N MET A 104 2.60 2.97 9.95
CA MET A 104 2.46 2.99 8.50
C MET A 104 3.65 3.67 7.81
N PHE A 105 4.07 4.86 8.26
CA PHE A 105 5.25 5.51 7.70
C PHE A 105 6.55 4.78 8.03
N PHE A 106 6.66 4.17 9.21
CA PHE A 106 7.78 3.29 9.53
C PHE A 106 7.85 2.10 8.56
N SER A 107 6.69 1.49 8.26
CA SER A 107 6.57 0.39 7.30
C SER A 107 6.91 0.83 5.87
N LEU A 108 6.49 2.02 5.45
CA LEU A 108 6.85 2.60 4.15
C LEU A 108 8.36 2.86 4.02
N MET A 109 8.98 3.44 5.05
CA MET A 109 10.43 3.65 5.05
C MET A 109 11.20 2.32 5.04
N ALA A 110 10.72 1.30 5.76
CA ALA A 110 11.31 -0.04 5.73
C ALA A 110 11.17 -0.67 4.34
N LEU A 111 9.99 -0.55 3.71
CA LEU A 111 9.77 -0.98 2.33
C LEU A 111 10.75 -0.28 1.38
N GLU A 112 11.00 1.02 1.53
CA GLU A 112 11.90 1.76 0.63
C GLU A 112 13.35 1.26 0.65
N VAL A 113 13.84 0.81 1.81
CA VAL A 113 15.23 0.36 1.98
C VAL A 113 15.43 -1.15 1.83
N ARG A 114 14.36 -1.90 1.57
CA ARG A 114 14.32 -3.38 1.63
C ARG A 114 15.37 -4.10 0.80
N HIS A 115 15.75 -3.54 -0.34
CA HIS A 115 16.69 -4.17 -1.27
C HIS A 115 18.16 -3.94 -0.90
N MET A 116 18.43 -3.04 0.05
CA MET A 116 19.79 -2.58 0.36
C MET A 116 20.18 -2.77 1.82
N ALA A 117 19.22 -2.59 2.73
CA ALA A 117 19.48 -2.54 4.16
C ALA A 117 19.75 -3.92 4.76
N LYS A 118 20.84 -4.02 5.52
CA LYS A 118 21.09 -5.10 6.48
C LYS A 118 20.69 -4.68 7.90
N GLU A 119 20.71 -3.38 8.16
CA GLU A 119 20.43 -2.76 9.45
C GLU A 119 19.67 -1.45 9.21
N ILE A 120 18.72 -1.14 10.09
CA ILE A 120 18.08 0.17 10.19
C ILE A 120 18.50 0.79 11.52
N HIS A 121 18.80 2.08 11.50
CA HIS A 121 19.10 2.85 12.71
C HIS A 121 18.49 4.25 12.68
N PHE A 122 18.43 4.89 13.85
CA PHE A 122 18.11 6.30 13.99
C PHE A 122 18.76 6.85 15.26
N THR A 123 18.77 8.18 15.36
CA THR A 123 19.27 8.93 16.51
C THR A 123 18.16 9.83 17.02
N LEU A 124 17.96 9.89 18.33
CA LEU A 124 16.89 10.65 18.96
C LEU A 124 17.30 11.13 20.36
N PRO A 125 16.69 12.22 20.88
CA PRO A 125 16.87 12.60 22.27
C PRO A 125 16.31 11.55 23.24
N GLU A 126 16.90 11.45 24.42
CA GLU A 126 16.49 10.53 25.48
C GLU A 126 15.01 10.65 25.89
N SER A 127 14.48 11.86 26.01
CA SER A 127 13.08 12.18 26.32
C SER A 127 12.11 11.62 25.28
N LEU A 128 12.49 11.67 24.01
CA LEU A 128 11.69 11.06 22.95
C LEU A 128 11.73 9.54 23.04
N TRP A 129 12.85 8.94 23.46
CA TRP A 129 12.88 7.50 23.73
C TRP A 129 11.96 7.14 24.90
N ILE A 130 12.04 7.85 26.01
CA ILE A 130 11.22 7.59 27.21
C ILE A 130 9.73 7.64 26.87
N SER A 131 9.28 8.66 26.14
CA SER A 131 7.88 8.79 25.71
C SER A 131 7.48 7.84 24.57
N LYS A 132 8.44 7.55 23.68
CA LYS A 132 8.43 6.74 22.44
C LYS A 132 8.56 5.22 22.59
N LYS A 133 9.00 4.73 23.74
CA LYS A 133 9.65 3.42 23.87
C LYS A 133 8.83 2.27 23.31
N ASP A 134 7.54 2.22 23.64
CA ASP A 134 6.67 1.13 23.20
C ASP A 134 6.50 1.10 21.68
N PHE A 135 6.43 2.27 21.04
CA PHE A 135 6.38 2.36 19.58
C PHE A 135 7.66 1.78 18.95
N PHE A 136 8.84 2.18 19.44
CA PHE A 136 10.13 1.71 18.91
C PHE A 136 10.35 0.21 19.17
N ASN A 137 10.05 -0.25 20.39
CA ASN A 137 10.07 -1.67 20.77
C ASN A 137 9.14 -2.49 19.87
N SER A 138 7.98 -1.94 19.50
CA SER A 138 7.04 -2.61 18.60
C SER A 138 7.60 -2.87 17.19
N PHE A 139 8.72 -2.24 16.82
CA PHE A 139 9.51 -2.46 15.60
C PHE A 139 10.86 -3.16 15.83
N GLY A 140 11.09 -3.69 17.05
CA GLY A 140 12.30 -4.44 17.38
C GLY A 140 13.51 -3.59 17.77
N PHE A 141 13.32 -2.29 17.99
CA PHE A 141 14.34 -1.42 18.57
C PHE A 141 14.20 -1.47 20.08
N ASN A 142 14.86 -2.44 20.73
CA ASN A 142 14.71 -2.69 22.17
C ASN A 142 15.83 -2.08 23.02
N ASN A 143 16.96 -1.77 22.37
CA ASN A 143 18.17 -1.29 23.03
C ASN A 143 18.67 0.00 22.35
N PHE A 144 19.41 0.78 23.11
CA PHE A 144 20.07 1.99 22.66
C PHE A 144 21.45 2.10 23.29
N ILE A 145 22.32 2.90 22.66
CA ILE A 145 23.59 3.36 23.23
C ILE A 145 23.65 4.88 23.15
N LYS A 146 24.55 5.51 23.91
CA LYS A 146 24.82 6.94 23.75
C LYS A 146 25.35 7.22 22.34
N ALA A 147 24.75 8.17 21.64
CA ALA A 147 25.16 8.54 20.30
C ALA A 147 26.49 9.29 20.34
N LYS A 148 27.32 9.09 19.32
CA LYS A 148 28.61 9.78 19.18
C LYS A 148 28.45 11.28 18.93
N ASN A 149 27.38 11.67 18.24
CA ASN A 149 27.11 13.05 17.88
C ASN A 149 26.01 13.58 18.80
N GLN A 150 26.31 14.64 19.53
CA GLN A 150 25.37 15.34 20.39
C GLN A 150 24.86 16.59 19.66
N TYR A 151 23.55 16.68 19.46
CA TYR A 151 22.93 17.85 18.82
C TYR A 151 22.36 18.83 19.85
N ARG A 152 22.05 18.34 21.06
CA ARG A 152 21.50 19.12 22.17
C ARG A 152 22.46 19.09 23.35
N SER A 153 22.77 20.26 23.91
CA SER A 153 23.58 20.35 25.13
C SER A 153 22.80 19.96 26.39
N SER A 154 21.48 20.10 26.38
CA SER A 154 20.59 19.90 27.52
C SER A 154 20.13 18.46 27.74
N GLU A 155 20.41 17.56 26.80
CA GLU A 155 19.94 16.18 26.84
C GLU A 155 20.85 15.25 26.03
N ASP A 156 20.95 13.99 26.45
CA ASP A 156 21.70 12.97 25.75
C ASP A 156 21.01 12.54 24.45
N GLU A 157 21.81 12.36 23.39
CA GLU A 157 21.37 11.73 22.15
C GLU A 157 21.58 10.22 22.25
N LEU A 158 20.56 9.46 21.88
CA LEU A 158 20.59 8.01 21.84
C LEU A 158 20.71 7.53 20.40
N PHE A 159 21.45 6.44 20.20
CA PHE A 159 21.55 5.71 18.95
C PHE A 159 20.85 4.36 19.11
N CYS A 160 19.85 4.11 18.25
CA CYS A 160 19.10 2.86 18.23
C CYS A 160 19.29 2.19 16.88
N SER A 161 19.52 0.88 16.89
CA SER A 161 19.67 0.09 15.67
C SER A 161 19.03 -1.28 15.82
N THR A 162 18.61 -1.86 14.70
CA THR A 162 18.10 -3.23 14.66
C THR A 162 18.34 -3.84 13.26
N PRO A 163 18.55 -5.16 13.15
CA PRO A 163 18.65 -5.84 11.86
C PRO A 163 17.42 -5.61 10.97
N PHE A 164 17.63 -5.41 9.67
CA PHE A 164 16.55 -5.14 8.72
C PHE A 164 15.52 -6.27 8.67
N ASN A 165 15.97 -7.53 8.68
CA ASN A 165 15.09 -8.71 8.64
C ASN A 165 14.12 -8.73 9.83
N GLN A 166 14.56 -8.35 11.03
CA GLN A 166 13.72 -8.26 12.21
C GLN A 166 12.63 -7.18 12.05
N VAL A 167 12.99 -6.00 11.57
CA VAL A 167 12.02 -4.93 11.26
C VAL A 167 11.04 -5.41 10.20
N TRP A 168 11.54 -6.04 9.14
CA TRP A 168 10.71 -6.49 8.04
C TRP A 168 9.70 -7.55 8.46
N ASP A 169 10.10 -8.52 9.28
CA ASP A 169 9.19 -9.55 9.82
C ASP A 169 8.07 -8.93 10.69
N ILE A 170 8.39 -7.87 11.42
CA ILE A 170 7.40 -7.11 12.17
C ILE A 170 6.47 -6.31 11.24
N VAL A 171 7.03 -5.64 10.24
CA VAL A 171 6.26 -4.89 9.22
C VAL A 171 5.26 -5.81 8.54
N LEU A 172 5.67 -7.01 8.11
CA LEU A 172 4.78 -8.00 7.50
C LEU A 172 3.60 -8.40 8.41
N LYS A 173 3.82 -8.48 9.73
CA LYS A 173 2.75 -8.77 10.70
C LYS A 173 1.79 -7.58 10.90
N LYS A 174 2.28 -6.34 10.80
CA LYS A 174 1.48 -5.12 11.02
C LYS A 174 0.67 -4.69 9.80
N ILE A 175 1.21 -4.89 8.59
CA ILE A 175 0.61 -4.41 7.31
C ILE A 175 -0.88 -4.76 7.18
N PRO A 176 -1.35 -6.01 7.38
CA PRO A 176 -2.76 -6.35 7.18
C PRO A 176 -3.71 -5.51 8.03
N LYS A 177 -3.35 -5.27 9.31
CA LYS A 177 -4.13 -4.43 10.21
C LYS A 177 -4.08 -2.96 9.80
N LEU A 178 -2.91 -2.47 9.40
CA LEU A 178 -2.77 -1.08 8.95
C LEU A 178 -3.63 -0.81 7.70
N MET A 179 -3.55 -1.67 6.68
CA MET A 179 -4.31 -1.47 5.45
C MET A 179 -5.82 -1.65 5.61
N TYR A 180 -6.26 -2.34 6.68
CA TYR A 180 -7.67 -2.42 7.02
C TYR A 180 -8.22 -1.04 7.47
N HIS A 181 -7.45 -0.30 8.27
CA HIS A 181 -7.89 0.98 8.86
C HIS A 181 -7.65 2.21 7.96
N TYR A 182 -6.70 2.14 7.04
CA TYR A 182 -6.30 3.27 6.21
C TYR A 182 -6.60 3.01 4.73
N SER A 183 -7.02 4.08 4.03
CA SER A 183 -6.94 4.17 2.58
C SER A 183 -5.66 4.93 2.24
N LEU A 184 -4.83 4.37 1.36
CA LEU A 184 -3.57 4.98 0.96
C LEU A 184 -3.63 5.43 -0.50
N GLY A 185 -3.74 6.74 -0.73
CA GLY A 185 -3.83 7.28 -2.09
C GLY A 185 -4.99 6.68 -2.90
N GLY A 186 -6.12 6.41 -2.24
CA GLY A 186 -7.31 5.78 -2.85
C GLY A 186 -7.28 4.25 -2.85
N TYR A 187 -6.15 3.61 -2.54
CA TYR A 187 -6.06 2.16 -2.43
C TYR A 187 -6.50 1.68 -1.04
N THR A 188 -7.47 0.78 -1.01
CA THR A 188 -8.06 0.23 0.21
C THR A 188 -7.91 -1.29 0.25
N ASN A 189 -7.72 -1.85 1.44
CA ASN A 189 -7.79 -3.30 1.67
C ASN A 189 -9.17 -3.72 2.21
N ASP A 190 -10.23 -3.29 1.53
CA ASP A 190 -11.62 -3.72 1.75
C ASP A 190 -12.03 -4.83 0.76
N ASN A 191 -11.08 -5.35 0.00
CA ASN A 191 -11.31 -6.48 -0.89
C ASN A 191 -11.69 -7.69 -0.02
N SER A 192 -12.79 -8.34 -0.39
CA SER A 192 -13.22 -9.60 0.25
C SER A 192 -12.76 -10.82 -0.54
N LEU A 193 -12.43 -10.62 -1.82
CA LEU A 193 -12.17 -11.68 -2.77
C LEU A 193 -10.95 -11.39 -3.66
N VAL A 194 -10.39 -12.46 -4.20
CA VAL A 194 -9.50 -12.42 -5.36
C VAL A 194 -9.99 -13.39 -6.43
N PHE A 195 -10.15 -12.90 -7.66
CA PHE A 195 -10.45 -13.71 -8.84
C PHE A 195 -9.19 -13.97 -9.64
N SER A 196 -8.98 -15.22 -10.06
CA SER A 196 -8.01 -15.55 -11.11
C SER A 196 -8.75 -15.60 -12.43
N ILE A 197 -8.27 -14.82 -13.41
CA ILE A 197 -8.86 -14.65 -14.73
C ILE A 197 -7.76 -14.75 -15.78
N LYS A 198 -8.06 -15.24 -16.98
CA LYS A 198 -7.10 -15.27 -18.10
C LYS A 198 -6.81 -13.86 -18.60
N PRO A 199 -5.57 -13.55 -19.02
CA PRO A 199 -5.19 -12.22 -19.50
C PRO A 199 -6.15 -11.62 -20.53
N VAL A 200 -6.51 -12.38 -21.57
CA VAL A 200 -7.46 -11.93 -22.60
C VAL A 200 -8.81 -11.44 -22.05
N TYR A 201 -9.28 -11.97 -20.93
CA TYR A 201 -10.53 -11.53 -20.31
C TYR A 201 -10.31 -10.39 -19.30
N ILE A 202 -9.12 -10.31 -18.70
CA ILE A 202 -8.73 -9.14 -17.90
C ILE A 202 -8.72 -7.90 -18.78
N ASP A 203 -8.11 -7.95 -19.96
CA ASP A 203 -8.05 -6.81 -20.87
C ASP A 203 -9.45 -6.32 -21.27
N LYS A 204 -10.37 -7.25 -21.52
CA LYS A 204 -11.78 -6.95 -21.77
C LYS A 204 -12.51 -6.35 -20.58
N ILE A 205 -12.19 -6.80 -19.36
CA ILE A 205 -12.76 -6.23 -18.14
C ILE A 205 -12.26 -4.79 -17.93
N LEU A 206 -10.95 -4.57 -18.08
CA LEU A 206 -10.33 -3.27 -17.87
C LEU A 206 -10.70 -2.24 -18.96
N SER A 207 -10.94 -2.68 -20.19
CA SER A 207 -11.44 -1.83 -21.29
C SER A 207 -12.96 -1.60 -21.26
N GLY A 208 -13.70 -2.36 -20.46
CA GLY A 208 -15.17 -2.28 -20.37
C GLY A 208 -15.93 -3.12 -21.40
N GLU A 209 -15.26 -3.82 -22.31
CA GLU A 209 -15.89 -4.77 -23.26
C GLU A 209 -16.61 -5.91 -22.51
N LYS A 210 -16.07 -6.33 -21.36
CA LYS A 210 -16.61 -7.40 -20.52
C LYS A 210 -16.98 -6.87 -19.14
N SER A 211 -18.26 -6.84 -18.83
CA SER A 211 -18.78 -6.45 -17.51
C SER A 211 -19.43 -7.59 -16.74
N ILE A 212 -19.52 -8.79 -17.32
CA ILE A 212 -20.09 -9.97 -16.66
C ILE A 212 -19.08 -11.11 -16.63
N GLU A 213 -18.73 -11.56 -15.43
CA GLU A 213 -17.90 -12.75 -15.22
C GLU A 213 -18.76 -13.99 -14.97
N ILE A 214 -18.49 -15.06 -15.71
CA ILE A 214 -19.25 -16.31 -15.62
C ILE A 214 -18.48 -17.31 -14.76
N ARG A 215 -19.17 -17.91 -13.79
CA ARG A 215 -18.61 -18.95 -12.91
C ARG A 215 -19.57 -20.11 -12.76
N ARG A 216 -19.07 -21.34 -12.88
CA ARG A 216 -19.86 -22.58 -12.62
C ARG A 216 -20.33 -22.68 -11.17
N LYS A 217 -19.53 -22.20 -10.21
CA LYS A 217 -19.84 -22.20 -8.77
C LYS A 217 -19.41 -20.87 -8.14
N PHE A 218 -20.35 -20.20 -7.48
CA PHE A 218 -20.11 -18.97 -6.74
C PHE A 218 -21.10 -18.83 -5.57
N SER A 219 -21.10 -17.69 -4.87
CA SER A 219 -22.04 -17.43 -3.77
C SER A 219 -22.61 -16.03 -3.85
N LYS A 220 -23.94 -15.91 -3.69
CA LYS A 220 -24.65 -14.62 -3.70
C LYS A 220 -24.29 -13.71 -2.51
N LYS A 221 -23.70 -14.26 -1.44
CA LYS A 221 -23.30 -13.49 -0.26
C LYS A 221 -22.22 -12.43 -0.55
N TRP A 222 -21.57 -12.54 -1.72
CA TRP A 222 -20.53 -11.61 -2.16
C TRP A 222 -21.08 -10.41 -2.94
N LEU A 223 -22.40 -10.24 -2.98
CA LEU A 223 -23.04 -9.07 -3.58
C LEU A 223 -22.58 -7.79 -2.85
N GLY A 224 -22.17 -6.78 -3.61
CA GLY A 224 -21.67 -5.49 -3.09
C GLY A 224 -20.18 -5.51 -2.72
N GLU A 225 -19.53 -6.67 -2.74
CA GLU A 225 -18.15 -6.81 -2.29
C GLU A 225 -17.14 -6.39 -3.36
N LYS A 226 -15.99 -5.87 -2.89
CA LYS A 226 -14.84 -5.58 -3.74
C LYS A 226 -14.02 -6.84 -3.99
N VAL A 227 -13.66 -7.06 -5.24
CA VAL A 227 -12.85 -8.19 -5.70
C VAL A 227 -11.57 -7.71 -6.35
N SER A 228 -10.43 -8.24 -5.89
CA SER A 228 -9.14 -8.07 -6.56
C SER A 228 -9.09 -8.92 -7.83
N LEU A 229 -8.59 -8.33 -8.91
CA LEU A 229 -8.39 -9.01 -10.19
C LEU A 229 -6.94 -9.47 -10.29
N TYR A 230 -6.75 -10.78 -10.38
CA TYR A 230 -5.48 -11.42 -10.67
C TYR A 230 -5.50 -11.95 -12.10
N SER A 231 -4.57 -11.46 -12.92
CA SER A 231 -4.30 -12.00 -14.25
C SER A 231 -3.40 -13.22 -14.13
N SER A 232 -3.87 -14.35 -14.66
CA SER A 232 -3.15 -15.63 -14.66
C SER A 232 -2.04 -15.65 -15.73
N SER A 233 -1.57 -16.83 -16.14
CA SER A 233 -0.46 -16.94 -17.09
C SER A 233 -0.83 -16.38 -18.48
N PRO A 234 0.09 -15.68 -19.18
CA PRO A 234 1.49 -15.39 -18.81
C PRO A 234 1.73 -14.27 -17.79
N ASP A 235 0.81 -13.32 -17.59
CA ASP A 235 1.04 -12.10 -16.78
C ASP A 235 1.44 -12.40 -15.33
N LYS A 236 0.69 -13.30 -14.68
CA LYS A 236 0.87 -13.70 -13.27
C LYS A 236 0.96 -12.51 -12.32
N ALA A 237 -0.01 -11.60 -12.37
CA ALA A 237 0.03 -10.34 -11.64
C ALA A 237 -1.34 -9.91 -11.08
N LEU A 238 -1.33 -9.13 -9.99
CA LEU A 238 -2.48 -8.32 -9.59
C LEU A 238 -2.56 -7.08 -10.48
N VAL A 239 -3.74 -6.85 -11.07
CA VAL A 239 -3.91 -5.85 -12.15
C VAL A 239 -4.96 -4.79 -11.85
N GLY A 240 -5.81 -5.01 -10.86
CA GLY A 240 -6.86 -4.06 -10.51
C GLY A 240 -7.88 -4.63 -9.53
N TYR A 241 -9.02 -3.97 -9.42
CA TYR A 241 -10.19 -4.45 -8.69
C TYR A 241 -11.50 -4.05 -9.38
N ALA A 242 -12.59 -4.67 -8.96
CA ALA A 242 -13.95 -4.32 -9.34
C ALA A 242 -14.91 -4.51 -8.16
N ILE A 243 -16.12 -3.97 -8.26
CA ILE A 243 -17.22 -4.19 -7.31
C ILE A 243 -18.23 -5.16 -7.92
N ILE A 244 -18.69 -6.12 -7.13
CA ILE A 244 -19.75 -7.05 -7.57
C ILE A 244 -21.11 -6.37 -7.42
N LYS A 245 -21.64 -5.83 -8.53
CA LYS A 245 -22.90 -5.07 -8.55
C LYS A 245 -24.14 -5.96 -8.47
N ASN A 246 -24.09 -7.13 -9.10
CA ASN A 246 -25.22 -8.05 -9.15
C ASN A 246 -24.74 -9.49 -9.36
N ILE A 247 -25.55 -10.47 -8.95
CA ILE A 247 -25.28 -11.90 -9.14
C ILE A 247 -26.58 -12.59 -9.56
N ILE A 248 -26.64 -13.01 -10.83
CA ILE A 248 -27.76 -13.79 -11.38
C ILE A 248 -27.37 -15.27 -11.42
N VAL A 249 -28.30 -16.14 -11.05
CA VAL A 249 -28.12 -17.60 -11.10
C VAL A 249 -29.24 -18.20 -11.91
N ASP A 250 -28.91 -18.73 -13.08
CA ASP A 250 -29.89 -19.23 -14.05
C ASP A 250 -29.24 -20.27 -14.99
N LYS A 251 -30.04 -20.87 -15.87
CA LYS A 251 -29.58 -21.78 -16.92
C LYS A 251 -28.61 -21.08 -17.88
N PRO A 252 -27.58 -21.78 -18.40
CA PRO A 252 -26.65 -21.20 -19.38
C PRO A 252 -27.33 -20.57 -20.60
N SER A 253 -28.38 -21.20 -21.14
CA SER A 253 -29.16 -20.66 -22.27
C SER A 253 -29.78 -19.31 -21.93
N THR A 254 -30.47 -19.20 -20.80
CA THR A 254 -31.11 -17.96 -20.34
C THR A 254 -30.09 -16.85 -20.12
N ILE A 255 -28.95 -17.15 -19.51
CA ILE A 255 -27.87 -16.17 -19.31
C ILE A 255 -27.31 -15.71 -20.65
N TRP A 256 -27.07 -16.64 -21.58
CA TRP A 256 -26.53 -16.30 -22.90
C TRP A 256 -27.48 -15.40 -23.70
N GLU A 257 -28.76 -15.77 -23.79
CA GLU A 257 -29.78 -15.01 -24.51
C GLU A 257 -29.85 -13.56 -24.02
N LYS A 258 -29.79 -13.34 -22.71
CA LYS A 258 -29.92 -12.01 -22.11
C LYS A 258 -28.63 -11.19 -22.13
N PHE A 259 -27.48 -11.83 -21.96
CA PHE A 259 -26.25 -11.14 -21.55
C PHE A 259 -25.02 -11.41 -22.42
N ASN A 260 -25.14 -12.12 -23.55
CA ASN A 260 -24.01 -12.48 -24.41
C ASN A 260 -23.07 -11.31 -24.74
N LYS A 261 -23.61 -10.11 -25.02
CA LYS A 261 -22.82 -8.91 -25.36
C LYS A 261 -21.88 -8.45 -24.25
N ASN A 262 -22.18 -8.73 -22.99
CA ASN A 262 -21.42 -8.27 -21.82
C ASN A 262 -20.50 -9.35 -21.21
N ILE A 263 -20.62 -10.60 -21.67
CA ILE A 263 -19.81 -11.73 -21.18
C ILE A 263 -18.40 -11.71 -21.80
N GLY A 264 -18.23 -11.10 -22.97
CA GLY A 264 -16.92 -10.89 -23.60
C GLY A 264 -16.28 -12.16 -24.19
N VAL A 265 -17.06 -13.21 -24.45
CA VAL A 265 -16.61 -14.46 -25.09
C VAL A 265 -17.59 -14.85 -26.20
N ASN A 266 -17.17 -15.67 -27.15
CA ASN A 266 -18.07 -16.17 -28.20
C ASN A 266 -18.95 -17.33 -27.68
N LYS A 267 -19.99 -17.68 -28.45
CA LYS A 267 -20.95 -18.74 -28.08
C LYS A 267 -20.28 -20.09 -27.84
N GLN A 268 -19.35 -20.49 -28.71
CA GLN A 268 -18.67 -21.78 -28.59
C GLN A 268 -17.83 -21.86 -27.30
N GLU A 269 -17.13 -20.78 -26.95
CA GLU A 269 -16.36 -20.69 -25.70
C GLU A 269 -17.26 -20.74 -24.48
N PHE A 270 -18.38 -20.02 -24.50
CA PHE A 270 -19.36 -20.03 -23.43
C PHE A 270 -19.94 -21.42 -23.23
N ASP A 271 -20.48 -22.04 -24.29
CA ASP A 271 -21.13 -23.34 -24.22
C ASP A 271 -20.16 -24.41 -23.72
N ARG A 272 -18.90 -24.40 -24.20
CA ARG A 272 -17.84 -25.28 -23.69
C ARG A 272 -17.55 -25.01 -22.21
N TYR A 273 -17.45 -23.74 -21.81
CA TYR A 273 -17.20 -23.39 -20.41
C TYR A 273 -18.38 -23.72 -19.50
N THR A 274 -19.61 -23.75 -19.99
CA THR A 274 -20.81 -24.02 -19.18
C THR A 274 -21.39 -25.41 -19.42
N SER A 275 -20.66 -26.29 -20.12
CA SER A 275 -21.09 -27.67 -20.39
C SER A 275 -21.50 -28.36 -19.10
N ASP A 276 -22.57 -29.16 -19.19
CA ASP A 276 -23.05 -30.02 -18.10
C ASP A 276 -23.52 -29.26 -16.85
N MET A 277 -23.74 -27.95 -16.96
CA MET A 277 -24.24 -27.12 -15.87
C MET A 277 -25.72 -26.83 -16.03
N ASP A 278 -26.54 -27.26 -15.07
CA ASP A 278 -27.96 -26.86 -15.00
C ASP A 278 -28.13 -25.36 -14.72
N LYS A 279 -27.22 -24.80 -13.90
CA LYS A 279 -27.18 -23.39 -13.53
C LYS A 279 -25.74 -22.89 -13.43
N ILE A 280 -25.57 -21.62 -13.76
CA ILE A 280 -24.30 -20.89 -13.64
C ILE A 280 -24.53 -19.55 -12.94
N PHE A 281 -23.44 -18.92 -12.52
CA PHE A 281 -23.46 -17.59 -11.92
C PHE A 281 -22.96 -16.57 -12.94
N ALA A 282 -23.79 -15.56 -13.22
CA ALA A 282 -23.41 -14.35 -13.95
C ALA A 282 -23.17 -13.23 -12.93
N ILE A 283 -21.90 -12.83 -12.79
CA ILE A 283 -21.42 -11.88 -11.80
C ILE A 283 -21.17 -10.55 -12.51
N PHE A 284 -21.98 -9.54 -12.22
CA PHE A 284 -21.87 -8.22 -12.82
C PHE A 284 -20.80 -7.43 -12.08
N LEU A 285 -19.79 -6.99 -12.83
CA LEU A 285 -18.69 -6.17 -12.35
C LEU A 285 -18.97 -4.71 -12.69
N ASP A 286 -18.75 -3.83 -11.73
CA ASP A 286 -18.87 -2.38 -11.87
C ASP A 286 -17.71 -1.68 -11.15
N ASN A 287 -17.53 -0.37 -11.35
CA ASN A 287 -16.41 0.39 -10.79
C ASN A 287 -15.07 -0.36 -10.97
N VAL A 288 -14.78 -0.76 -12.21
CA VAL A 288 -13.52 -1.43 -12.54
C VAL A 288 -12.39 -0.41 -12.47
N HIS A 289 -11.38 -0.70 -11.67
CA HIS A 289 -10.21 0.16 -11.52
C HIS A 289 -8.94 -0.63 -11.81
N ALA A 290 -8.26 -0.24 -12.89
CA ALA A 290 -6.93 -0.73 -13.21
C ALA A 290 -5.89 -0.15 -12.25
N TYR A 291 -4.92 -0.96 -11.86
CA TYR A 291 -3.74 -0.47 -11.15
C TYR A 291 -2.81 0.25 -12.10
N GLN A 292 -2.29 1.41 -11.68
CA GLN A 292 -1.28 2.17 -12.44
C GLN A 292 -0.01 1.34 -12.71
N ASN A 293 0.35 0.48 -11.75
CA ASN A 293 1.44 -0.47 -11.89
C ASN A 293 0.90 -1.85 -11.53
N ILE A 294 0.98 -2.81 -12.45
CA ILE A 294 0.67 -4.20 -12.15
C ILE A 294 1.68 -4.74 -11.12
N ILE A 295 1.23 -5.62 -10.23
CA ILE A 295 2.09 -6.19 -9.19
C ILE A 295 2.29 -7.69 -9.48
N PRO A 296 3.47 -8.10 -9.98
CA PRO A 296 3.77 -9.51 -10.23
C PRO A 296 3.63 -10.37 -8.96
N LEU A 297 3.09 -11.57 -9.11
CA LEU A 297 2.91 -12.50 -8.00
C LEU A 297 4.26 -12.87 -7.37
N SER A 298 5.30 -13.08 -8.18
CA SER A 298 6.65 -13.38 -7.72
C SER A 298 7.21 -12.29 -6.80
N GLN A 299 6.95 -11.01 -7.12
CA GLN A 299 7.34 -9.89 -6.29
C GLN A 299 6.63 -9.93 -4.94
N ILE A 300 5.31 -10.15 -4.92
CA ILE A 300 4.55 -10.19 -3.66
C ILE A 300 4.98 -11.39 -2.81
N SER A 301 5.04 -12.59 -3.42
CA SER A 301 5.50 -13.82 -2.77
C SER A 301 6.85 -13.64 -2.09
N HIS A 302 7.81 -13.04 -2.79
CA HIS A 302 9.12 -12.72 -2.24
C HIS A 302 9.03 -11.74 -1.06
N LEU A 303 8.26 -10.66 -1.19
CA LEU A 303 8.14 -9.63 -0.15
C LEU A 303 7.50 -10.16 1.13
N ILE A 304 6.46 -10.97 1.01
CA ILE A 304 5.75 -11.55 2.18
C ILE A 304 6.36 -12.85 2.68
N LYS A 305 7.40 -13.35 2.01
CA LYS A 305 8.09 -14.62 2.31
C LYS A 305 7.15 -15.84 2.30
N LYS A 306 6.28 -15.91 1.29
CA LYS A 306 5.33 -17.03 1.12
C LYS A 306 5.16 -17.39 -0.34
N ASP A 307 4.97 -18.68 -0.60
CA ASP A 307 4.59 -19.16 -1.93
C ASP A 307 3.09 -18.99 -2.11
N LEU A 308 2.70 -18.07 -3.00
CA LEU A 308 1.31 -17.82 -3.33
C LEU A 308 0.86 -18.69 -4.50
N THR A 309 -0.16 -19.52 -4.25
CA THR A 309 -0.85 -20.26 -5.31
C THR A 309 -2.07 -19.46 -5.79
N PRO A 310 -2.22 -19.18 -7.10
CA PRO A 310 -3.40 -18.53 -7.64
C PRO A 310 -4.69 -19.32 -7.36
N PRO A 311 -5.84 -18.65 -7.14
CA PRO A 311 -7.09 -19.37 -6.98
C PRO A 311 -7.47 -20.08 -8.28
N GLN A 312 -7.97 -21.32 -8.18
CA GLN A 312 -8.56 -22.02 -9.32
C GLN A 312 -9.86 -21.35 -9.80
N SER A 313 -10.63 -20.82 -8.86
CA SER A 313 -11.78 -19.97 -9.14
C SER A 313 -11.61 -18.62 -8.45
N TYR A 314 -11.84 -18.58 -7.14
CA TYR A 314 -11.61 -17.40 -6.32
C TYR A 314 -11.20 -17.81 -4.91
N TYR A 315 -10.58 -16.91 -4.16
CA TYR A 315 -10.44 -17.04 -2.71
C TYR A 315 -11.22 -15.97 -1.97
N SER A 316 -11.80 -16.38 -0.84
CA SER A 316 -12.27 -15.48 0.22
C SER A 316 -11.07 -15.05 1.06
N LEU A 317 -10.76 -13.76 1.13
CA LEU A 317 -9.59 -13.27 1.88
C LEU A 317 -9.73 -13.45 3.40
N SER A 318 -10.96 -13.54 3.90
CA SER A 318 -11.20 -13.93 5.30
C SER A 318 -10.79 -15.37 5.60
N LYS A 319 -10.71 -16.25 4.59
CA LYS A 319 -10.34 -17.66 4.73
C LYS A 319 -8.94 -17.98 4.21
N ASN A 320 -8.39 -17.15 3.33
CA ASN A 320 -7.05 -17.31 2.78
C ASN A 320 -6.13 -16.18 3.30
N LYS A 321 -5.41 -16.48 4.39
CA LYS A 321 -4.51 -15.51 5.04
C LYS A 321 -3.40 -15.03 4.12
N ASP A 322 -2.86 -15.90 3.27
CA ASP A 322 -1.69 -15.56 2.44
C ASP A 322 -2.06 -14.56 1.35
N TRP A 323 -3.21 -14.76 0.69
CA TRP A 323 -3.73 -13.77 -0.26
C TRP A 323 -4.19 -12.48 0.39
N ARG A 324 -4.70 -12.53 1.63
CA ARG A 324 -5.01 -11.32 2.40
C ARG A 324 -3.74 -10.51 2.69
N ASP A 325 -2.67 -11.18 3.13
CA ASP A 325 -1.38 -10.54 3.38
C ASP A 325 -0.79 -9.99 2.06
N ALA A 326 -0.94 -10.74 0.96
CA ALA A 326 -0.51 -10.35 -0.39
C ALA A 326 -1.19 -9.06 -0.87
N ILE A 327 -2.52 -8.95 -0.75
CA ILE A 327 -3.28 -7.77 -1.18
C ILE A 327 -2.98 -6.58 -0.27
N SER A 328 -2.76 -6.82 1.01
CA SER A 328 -2.32 -5.78 1.94
C SER A 328 -0.94 -5.22 1.55
N MET A 329 0.00 -6.10 1.17
CA MET A 329 1.31 -5.70 0.64
C MET A 329 1.20 -4.96 -0.70
N ALA A 330 0.33 -5.42 -1.61
CA ALA A 330 0.07 -4.73 -2.88
C ALA A 330 -0.46 -3.31 -2.64
N THR A 331 -1.39 -3.13 -1.70
CA THR A 331 -1.91 -1.81 -1.30
C THR A 331 -0.78 -0.88 -0.84
N LEU A 332 0.15 -1.37 -0.02
CA LEU A 332 1.31 -0.59 0.43
C LEU A 332 2.26 -0.24 -0.73
N LEU A 333 2.47 -1.16 -1.67
CA LEU A 333 3.29 -0.91 -2.87
C LEU A 333 2.66 0.19 -3.74
N HIS A 334 1.35 0.14 -4.00
CA HIS A 334 0.66 1.18 -4.76
C HIS A 334 0.77 2.55 -4.10
N ALA A 335 0.65 2.61 -2.78
CA ALA A 335 0.86 3.86 -2.03
C ALA A 335 2.28 4.43 -2.19
N ASN A 336 3.29 3.59 -2.40
CA ASN A 336 4.66 4.03 -2.66
C ASN A 336 4.86 4.49 -4.13
N PHE A 337 3.94 4.13 -5.04
CA PHE A 337 3.98 4.50 -6.46
C PHE A 337 3.10 5.71 -6.81
N SER A 338 2.07 6.02 -6.02
CA SER A 338 0.88 6.80 -6.41
C SER A 338 1.05 8.30 -6.69
N LYS A 339 2.28 8.81 -6.88
CA LYS A 339 2.51 10.17 -7.40
C LYS A 339 3.72 10.29 -8.33
N GLN A 340 4.20 9.20 -8.93
CA GLN A 340 5.31 9.31 -9.87
C GLN A 340 4.96 10.08 -11.17
N ASN A 341 3.69 10.22 -11.56
CA ASN A 341 3.34 10.67 -12.93
C ASN A 341 2.22 11.73 -13.08
N ILE A 342 1.82 12.48 -12.04
CA ILE A 342 0.92 13.63 -12.28
C ILE A 342 1.78 14.88 -12.53
N ILE A 343 2.40 14.92 -13.72
CA ILE A 343 2.70 16.19 -14.37
C ILE A 343 1.41 16.53 -15.11
N THR A 344 0.54 17.30 -14.48
CA THR A 344 -0.49 18.01 -15.24
C THR A 344 0.28 19.07 -16.03
N ILE A 345 0.38 18.89 -17.35
CA ILE A 345 0.90 19.90 -18.28
C ILE A 345 -0.05 21.10 -18.26
#